data_AF-A0A8B2HVU1-F1
#
_entry.id   AF-A0A8B2HVU1-F1
#
_cell.length_a   1.000
_cell.length_b   1.000
_cell.length_c   1.000
_cell.angle_alpha   90.00
_cell.angle_beta   90.00
_cell.angle_gamma   90.00
#
_symmetry.space_group_name_H-M   'P 1'
#
loop_
_entity.id
_entity.type
_entity.pdbx_description
1 polymer ?
#
loop_
_entity_poly.entity_id
_entity_poly.type
_entity_poly.pdbx_seq_one_letter_code
_entity_poly.pdbx_strand_id
1 'polypeptide(L)'
;MKLSIAIPESSLSDETTKMDKTRKISILARACAIFKIDTIYVYQEGNNKEDGNLLVTILKYLETPQFLRKRLFPKMNELKFAGVLQPLKIPSHITPANPKKINRGDIREGIVVSIKGKRFVDVGINQLVPYFGKSGIGKRTTVQFKVGYPDFSVKEIQRSEIPTYWGYSVKERSNLFSLMTEWKGNTIITSRKGKTATKEQLSKYIKTNIPTLLIFGSPEKGVHEILGGKLKNIQNAKSLNFFPNQATETVRLEEAILGTLAIINAYSIGQNIGNNG
;
A
#
# COMPACT_ATOMS: atom_id res chain seq x y z
N MET A 1 -11.88 -6.05 -6.82
CA MET A 1 -10.54 -6.50 -7.25
C MET A 1 -9.53 -6.21 -6.15
N LYS A 2 -8.68 -7.17 -5.78
CA LYS A 2 -7.60 -6.99 -4.80
C LYS A 2 -6.27 -6.83 -5.55
N LEU A 3 -5.76 -5.60 -5.63
CA LEU A 3 -4.51 -5.28 -6.31
C LEU A 3 -3.36 -5.13 -5.31
N SER A 4 -2.24 -5.75 -5.64
CA SER A 4 -0.96 -5.51 -4.97
C SER A 4 0.08 -5.12 -6.00
N ILE A 5 1.11 -4.38 -5.57
CA ILE A 5 2.26 -4.06 -6.43
C ILE A 5 3.54 -4.65 -5.84
N ALA A 6 4.52 -4.94 -6.70
CA ALA A 6 5.87 -5.28 -6.32
C ALA A 6 6.84 -4.29 -6.97
N ILE A 7 7.66 -3.64 -6.15
CA ILE A 7 8.68 -2.68 -6.56
C ILE A 7 10.04 -3.07 -5.96
N PRO A 8 11.16 -2.79 -6.64
CA PRO A 8 12.47 -3.15 -6.13
C PRO A 8 12.93 -2.20 -5.01
N GLU A 9 13.83 -2.64 -4.13
CA GLU A 9 14.45 -1.74 -3.14
C GLU A 9 15.29 -0.62 -3.79
N SER A 10 15.81 -0.87 -5.00
CA SER A 10 16.57 0.07 -5.83
C SER A 10 15.70 1.13 -6.51
N SER A 11 14.39 1.22 -6.18
CA SER A 11 13.42 2.15 -6.78
C SER A 11 13.80 3.64 -6.70
N LEU A 12 14.80 3.97 -5.89
CA LEU A 12 15.24 5.33 -5.58
C LEU A 12 16.64 5.66 -6.12
N SER A 13 17.25 4.72 -6.88
CA SER A 13 18.63 4.81 -7.36
C SER A 13 18.88 5.95 -8.35
N ASP A 14 17.84 6.40 -9.04
CA ASP A 14 17.85 7.52 -9.98
C ASP A 14 17.72 8.90 -9.31
N GLU A 15 17.56 8.94 -7.99
CA GLU A 15 17.49 10.18 -7.21
C GLU A 15 18.78 10.40 -6.42
N THR A 16 19.33 11.62 -6.49
CA THR A 16 20.61 11.95 -5.87
C THR A 16 20.47 12.28 -4.40
N THR A 17 19.50 13.12 -4.03
CA THR A 17 19.35 13.60 -2.65
C THR A 17 18.32 12.78 -1.87
N LYS A 18 18.55 12.63 -0.56
CA LYS A 18 17.56 11.98 0.33
C LYS A 18 16.22 12.74 0.36
N MET A 19 16.23 14.05 0.12
CA MET A 19 15.01 14.85 0.03
C MET A 19 14.19 14.47 -1.21
N ASP A 20 14.84 14.30 -2.37
CA ASP A 20 14.16 13.92 -3.61
C ASP A 20 13.69 12.47 -3.58
N LYS A 21 14.50 11.56 -3.03
CA LYS A 21 14.06 10.20 -2.65
C LYS A 21 12.78 10.23 -1.81
N THR A 22 12.73 11.10 -0.80
CA THR A 22 11.55 11.27 0.07
C THR A 22 10.32 11.76 -0.72
N ARG A 23 10.49 12.71 -1.65
CA ARG A 23 9.41 13.20 -2.53
C ARG A 23 8.90 12.10 -3.45
N LYS A 24 9.80 11.35 -4.09
CA LYS A 24 9.47 10.22 -4.95
C LYS A 24 8.64 9.17 -4.22
N ILE A 25 9.04 8.77 -3.01
CA ILE A 25 8.26 7.84 -2.17
C ILE A 25 6.88 8.41 -1.86
N SER A 26 6.78 9.73 -1.61
CA SER A 26 5.49 10.38 -1.38
C SER A 26 4.55 10.28 -2.59
N ILE A 27 5.07 10.41 -3.81
CA ILE A 27 4.29 10.28 -5.05
C ILE A 27 3.82 8.82 -5.21
N LEU A 28 4.72 7.86 -5.03
CA LEU A 28 4.42 6.43 -5.09
C LEU A 28 3.31 6.03 -4.10
N ALA A 29 3.45 6.46 -2.85
CA ALA A 29 2.47 6.22 -1.79
C ALA A 29 1.09 6.77 -2.14
N ARG A 30 1.04 7.96 -2.72
CA ARG A 30 -0.21 8.60 -3.14
C ARG A 30 -0.85 7.87 -4.31
N ALA A 31 -0.10 7.51 -5.35
CA ALA A 31 -0.61 6.71 -6.45
C ALA A 31 -1.23 5.40 -5.95
N CYS A 32 -0.54 4.69 -5.04
CA CYS A 32 -1.04 3.47 -4.42
C CYS A 32 -2.34 3.70 -3.63
N ALA A 33 -2.41 4.77 -2.85
CA ALA A 33 -3.60 5.10 -2.06
C ALA A 33 -4.80 5.51 -2.92
N ILE A 34 -4.58 6.31 -3.98
CA ILE A 34 -5.62 6.76 -4.92
C ILE A 34 -6.32 5.55 -5.55
N PHE A 35 -5.54 4.56 -6.00
CA PHE A 35 -6.05 3.36 -6.67
C PHE A 35 -6.25 2.17 -5.73
N LYS A 36 -6.33 2.43 -4.42
CA LYS A 36 -6.73 1.44 -3.39
C LYS A 36 -5.86 0.17 -3.40
N ILE A 37 -4.54 0.30 -3.60
CA ILE A 37 -3.60 -0.81 -3.50
C ILE A 37 -3.69 -1.44 -2.10
N ASP A 38 -3.79 -2.77 -2.04
CA ASP A 38 -3.89 -3.54 -0.80
C ASP A 38 -2.53 -3.69 -0.12
N THR A 39 -1.52 -4.09 -0.90
CA THR A 39 -0.17 -4.36 -0.42
C THR A 39 0.88 -3.88 -1.43
N ILE A 40 1.89 -3.19 -0.92
CA ILE A 40 3.12 -2.83 -1.62
C ILE A 40 4.20 -3.81 -1.15
N TYR A 41 4.66 -4.67 -2.05
CA TYR A 41 5.80 -5.55 -1.83
C TYR A 41 7.08 -4.84 -2.27
N VAL A 42 8.07 -4.78 -1.38
CA VAL A 42 9.41 -4.28 -1.69
C VAL A 42 10.33 -5.49 -1.77
N TYR A 43 10.82 -5.82 -2.96
CA TYR A 43 11.71 -6.97 -3.16
C TYR A 43 13.17 -6.53 -3.26
N GLN A 44 14.06 -7.32 -2.66
CA GLN A 44 15.50 -7.06 -2.72
C GLN A 44 16.04 -7.33 -4.13
N GLU A 45 16.87 -6.42 -4.59
CA GLU A 45 17.53 -6.45 -5.89
C GLU A 45 18.94 -5.86 -5.71
N GLY A 46 19.92 -6.75 -5.47
CA GLY A 46 21.30 -6.35 -5.22
C GLY A 46 21.53 -5.94 -3.76
N ASN A 47 22.29 -4.86 -3.56
CA ASN A 47 22.74 -4.42 -2.24
C ASN A 47 22.33 -2.96 -1.96
N ASN A 48 21.05 -2.62 -2.15
CA ASN A 48 20.51 -1.27 -1.98
C ASN A 48 19.68 -1.16 -0.69
N LYS A 49 20.20 -1.72 0.40
CA LYS A 49 19.48 -1.82 1.68
C LYS A 49 19.11 -0.47 2.28
N GLU A 50 19.95 0.56 2.10
CA GLU A 50 19.67 1.90 2.63
C GLU A 50 18.43 2.52 1.96
N ASP A 51 18.36 2.42 0.63
CA ASP A 51 17.22 2.90 -0.14
C ASP A 51 15.96 2.06 0.13
N GLY A 52 16.11 0.74 0.24
CA GLY A 52 15.04 -0.16 0.65
C GLY A 52 14.45 0.20 2.02
N ASN A 53 15.32 0.44 3.01
CA ASN A 53 14.91 0.85 4.36
C ASN A 53 14.20 2.20 4.34
N LEU A 54 14.72 3.18 3.58
CA LEU A 54 14.11 4.49 3.42
C LEU A 54 12.71 4.38 2.79
N LEU A 55 12.60 3.63 1.69
CA LEU A 55 11.37 3.36 0.96
C LEU A 55 10.31 2.75 1.88
N VAL A 56 10.64 1.63 2.53
CA VAL A 56 9.73 0.89 3.42
C VAL A 56 9.29 1.76 4.59
N THR A 57 10.23 2.48 5.22
CA THR A 57 9.95 3.33 6.38
C THR A 57 8.99 4.46 6.02
N ILE A 58 9.23 5.18 4.92
CA ILE A 58 8.37 6.30 4.53
C ILE A 58 6.99 5.80 4.06
N LEU A 59 6.90 4.69 3.32
CA LEU A 59 5.61 4.10 2.95
C LEU A 59 4.78 3.74 4.20
N LYS A 60 5.39 3.04 5.18
CA LYS A 60 4.73 2.70 6.45
C LYS A 60 4.34 3.96 7.25
N TYR A 61 5.21 4.97 7.28
CA TYR A 61 4.96 6.25 7.95
C TYR A 61 3.77 6.99 7.33
N LEU A 62 3.70 7.06 6.00
CA LEU A 62 2.62 7.72 5.27
C LEU A 62 1.28 7.04 5.51
N GLU A 63 1.23 5.71 5.45
CA GLU A 63 -0.01 4.95 5.72
C GLU A 63 -0.45 5.04 7.18
N THR A 64 0.47 5.24 8.13
CA THR A 64 0.11 5.33 9.55
C THR A 64 -0.67 6.62 9.86
N PRO A 65 -1.81 6.55 10.58
CA PRO A 65 -2.56 7.72 11.03
C PRO A 65 -1.71 8.67 11.88
N GLN A 66 -1.92 9.98 11.72
CA GLN A 66 -1.02 11.01 12.27
C GLN A 66 -0.81 10.91 13.79
N PHE A 67 -1.87 10.64 14.56
CA PHE A 67 -1.78 10.53 16.02
C PHE A 67 -0.97 9.31 16.50
N LEU A 68 -0.87 8.26 15.67
CA LEU A 68 -0.06 7.08 15.98
C LEU A 68 1.41 7.24 15.59
N ARG A 69 1.74 8.16 14.66
CA ARG A 69 3.09 8.30 14.12
C ARG A 69 4.13 8.57 15.20
N LYS A 70 3.84 9.46 16.16
CA LYS A 70 4.77 9.79 17.25
C LYS A 70 5.12 8.60 18.13
N ARG A 71 4.24 7.60 18.25
CA ARG A 71 4.46 6.40 19.05
C ARG A 71 5.14 5.29 18.26
N LEU A 72 4.79 5.14 16.98
CA LEU A 72 5.26 4.03 16.14
C LEU A 72 6.58 4.34 15.42
N PHE A 73 6.91 5.62 15.22
CA PHE A 73 8.10 6.06 14.51
C PHE A 73 8.92 7.01 15.41
N PRO A 74 9.95 6.49 16.11
CA PRO A 74 10.86 7.35 16.85
C PRO A 74 11.60 8.30 15.91
N LYS A 75 12.30 9.29 16.48
CA LYS A 75 13.18 10.17 15.69
C LYS A 75 14.24 9.30 15.00
N MET A 76 14.23 9.29 13.67
CA MET A 76 15.11 8.48 12.84
C MET A 76 15.51 9.22 11.57
N ASN A 77 16.68 8.89 11.03
CA ASN A 77 17.28 9.63 9.93
C ASN A 77 16.46 9.54 8.64
N GLU A 78 15.75 8.43 8.43
CA GLU A 78 14.84 8.16 7.31
C GLU A 78 13.73 9.21 7.23
N LEU A 79 13.28 9.72 8.37
CA LEU A 79 12.18 10.69 8.49
C LEU A 79 12.67 12.14 8.64
N LYS A 80 13.98 12.41 8.45
CA LYS A 80 14.57 13.75 8.53
C LYS A 80 13.84 14.77 7.63
N PHE A 81 13.39 14.33 6.46
CA PHE A 81 12.70 15.16 5.47
C PHE A 81 11.18 14.92 5.43
N ALA A 82 10.58 14.39 6.51
CA ALA A 82 9.13 14.10 6.53
C ALA A 82 8.24 15.32 6.23
N GLY A 83 8.76 16.55 6.34
CA GLY A 83 8.04 17.78 5.97
C GLY A 83 7.70 17.92 4.48
N VAL A 84 8.39 17.22 3.57
CA VAL A 84 8.06 17.26 2.13
C VAL A 84 7.00 16.22 1.73
N LEU A 85 6.58 15.36 2.67
CA LEU A 85 5.63 14.28 2.41
C LEU A 85 4.21 14.84 2.24
N GLN A 86 3.58 14.48 1.14
CA GLN A 86 2.19 14.82 0.86
C GLN A 86 1.24 13.89 1.63
N PRO A 87 0.19 14.42 2.28
CA PRO A 87 -0.72 13.61 3.07
C PRO A 87 -1.52 12.64 2.18
N LEU A 88 -1.79 11.42 2.66
CA LEU A 88 -2.65 10.48 1.94
C LEU A 88 -4.14 10.83 2.06
N LYS A 89 -4.58 11.32 3.24
CA LYS A 89 -5.99 11.63 3.54
C LYS A 89 -6.94 10.47 3.20
N ILE A 90 -6.60 9.26 3.66
CA ILE A 90 -7.37 8.03 3.44
C ILE A 90 -8.36 7.78 4.59
N PRO A 91 -9.38 6.91 4.42
CA PRO A 91 -10.38 6.66 5.47
C PRO A 91 -9.84 6.16 6.81
N SER A 92 -8.66 5.52 6.85
CA SER A 92 -8.02 5.13 8.11
C SER A 92 -7.34 6.30 8.83
N HIS A 93 -7.11 7.44 8.17
CA HIS A 93 -6.46 8.65 8.72
C HIS A 93 -7.43 9.57 9.47
N ILE A 94 -8.53 9.03 9.99
CA ILE A 94 -9.47 9.83 10.77
C ILE A 94 -8.76 10.29 12.04
N THR A 95 -8.42 11.57 12.05
CA THR A 95 -7.82 12.33 13.17
C THR A 95 -8.97 13.18 13.76
N PRO A 96 -9.00 13.51 15.06
CA PRO A 96 -10.26 13.70 15.78
C PRO A 96 -11.09 14.85 15.19
N ALA A 97 -12.39 14.63 14.98
CA ALA A 97 -13.31 15.67 14.55
C ALA A 97 -14.21 16.20 15.68
N ASN A 98 -13.99 15.73 16.94
CA ASN A 98 -14.79 15.87 18.17
C ASN A 98 -15.29 14.48 18.64
N PRO A 99 -14.98 14.01 19.88
CA PRO A 99 -15.49 12.75 20.42
C PRO A 99 -17.01 12.62 20.34
N LYS A 100 -17.74 13.74 20.46
CA LYS A 100 -19.21 13.80 20.35
C LYS A 100 -19.76 13.35 18.99
N LYS A 101 -18.91 13.27 17.96
CA LYS A 101 -19.31 12.81 16.60
C LYS A 101 -19.11 11.30 16.40
N ILE A 102 -18.61 10.60 17.41
CA ILE A 102 -18.35 9.16 17.30
C ILE A 102 -19.63 8.40 17.57
N ASN A 103 -20.04 7.60 16.59
CA ASN A 103 -21.25 6.82 16.62
C ASN A 103 -20.95 5.32 16.68
N ARG A 104 -21.98 4.53 17.04
CA ARG A 104 -21.93 3.08 16.90
C ARG A 104 -21.63 2.71 15.46
N GLY A 105 -20.69 1.79 15.25
CA GLY A 105 -20.25 1.32 13.95
C GLY A 105 -19.01 2.03 13.41
N ASP A 106 -18.63 3.18 13.97
CA ASP A 106 -17.41 3.89 13.57
C ASP A 106 -16.18 3.01 13.73
N ILE A 107 -15.28 3.06 12.75
CA ILE A 107 -14.03 2.30 12.74
C ILE A 107 -12.87 3.27 12.95
N ARG A 108 -11.90 2.86 13.77
CA ARG A 108 -10.67 3.60 14.03
C ARG A 108 -9.48 2.64 14.12
N GLU A 109 -8.34 3.16 13.70
CA GLU A 109 -7.07 2.62 14.14
C GLU A 109 -6.80 3.03 15.59
N GLY A 110 -6.05 2.22 16.32
CA GLY A 110 -5.63 2.55 17.66
C GLY A 110 -4.39 1.78 18.09
N ILE A 111 -3.84 2.14 19.23
CA ILE A 111 -2.72 1.42 19.85
C ILE A 111 -3.12 0.94 21.23
N VAL A 112 -2.83 -0.33 21.52
CA VAL A 112 -3.14 -0.92 22.81
C VAL A 112 -2.15 -0.42 23.85
N VAL A 113 -2.64 0.09 24.97
CA VAL A 113 -1.86 0.60 26.10
C VAL A 113 -2.30 -0.08 27.39
N SER A 114 -1.46 0.00 28.43
CA SER A 114 -1.76 -0.53 29.76
C SER A 114 -1.66 0.57 30.81
N ILE A 115 -2.64 0.65 31.69
CA ILE A 115 -2.64 1.54 32.86
C ILE A 115 -3.04 0.73 34.08
N LYS A 116 -2.18 0.69 35.10
CA LYS A 116 -2.42 -0.01 36.37
C LYS A 116 -2.90 -1.47 36.16
N GLY A 117 -2.28 -2.17 35.20
CA GLY A 117 -2.60 -3.57 34.86
C GLY A 117 -3.85 -3.76 33.98
N LYS A 118 -4.62 -2.71 33.68
CA LYS A 118 -5.79 -2.78 32.78
C LYS A 118 -5.42 -2.34 31.37
N ARG A 119 -6.00 -2.99 30.36
CA ARG A 119 -5.76 -2.73 28.95
C ARG A 119 -6.75 -1.72 28.39
N PHE A 120 -6.24 -0.79 27.61
CA PHE A 120 -7.02 0.21 26.90
C PHE A 120 -6.53 0.31 25.45
N VAL A 121 -7.32 0.96 24.61
CA VAL A 121 -6.91 1.37 23.28
C VAL A 121 -6.98 2.89 23.17
N ASP A 122 -5.91 3.47 22.66
CA ASP A 122 -5.84 4.89 22.29
C ASP A 122 -6.19 5.02 20.80
N VAL A 123 -7.35 5.60 20.53
CA VAL A 123 -7.91 5.82 19.19
C VAL A 123 -7.83 7.30 18.76
N GLY A 124 -7.03 8.12 19.47
CA GLY A 124 -6.77 9.51 19.09
C GLY A 124 -7.90 10.49 19.45
N ILE A 125 -8.71 10.20 20.48
CA ILE A 125 -9.86 11.01 20.91
C ILE A 125 -9.63 11.70 22.27
N ASN A 126 -8.39 11.76 22.74
CA ASN A 126 -7.99 12.26 24.07
C ASN A 126 -8.66 11.54 25.27
N GLN A 127 -9.21 10.35 25.03
CA GLN A 127 -9.77 9.46 26.04
C GLN A 127 -9.40 8.03 25.67
N LEU A 128 -9.02 7.23 26.68
CA LEU A 128 -8.70 5.83 26.51
C LEU A 128 -9.96 4.99 26.63
N VAL A 129 -10.14 4.05 25.69
CA VAL A 129 -11.30 3.16 25.68
C VAL A 129 -10.90 1.80 26.24
N PRO A 130 -11.64 1.22 27.21
CA PRO A 130 -11.36 -0.12 27.73
C PRO A 130 -11.23 -1.15 26.60
N TYR A 131 -10.21 -2.00 26.67
CA TYR A 131 -9.85 -2.92 25.60
C TYR A 131 -9.80 -4.37 26.07
N PHE A 132 -10.63 -5.20 25.44
CA PHE A 132 -10.77 -6.64 25.73
C PHE A 132 -10.42 -7.53 24.53
N GLY A 133 -9.72 -6.97 23.52
CA GLY A 133 -9.30 -7.69 22.33
C GLY A 133 -8.02 -8.51 22.54
N LYS A 134 -7.58 -9.18 21.47
CA LYS A 134 -6.43 -10.08 21.46
C LYS A 134 -5.11 -9.33 21.32
N SER A 135 -5.05 -8.26 20.50
CA SER A 135 -3.79 -7.53 20.23
C SER A 135 -3.05 -7.05 21.48
N GLY A 136 -1.79 -7.45 21.64
CA GLY A 136 -0.95 -7.12 22.80
C GLY A 136 -0.63 -5.63 22.97
N ILE A 137 -0.06 -5.27 24.13
CA ILE A 137 0.35 -3.89 24.45
C ILE A 137 1.37 -3.40 23.41
N GLY A 138 1.25 -2.13 23.00
CA GLY A 138 2.10 -1.49 22.00
C GLY A 138 1.75 -1.87 20.56
N LYS A 139 0.81 -2.79 20.33
CA LYS A 139 0.38 -3.17 18.98
C LYS A 139 -0.69 -2.22 18.45
N ARG A 140 -0.51 -1.85 17.18
CA ARG A 140 -1.54 -1.19 16.37
C ARG A 140 -2.67 -2.18 16.09
N THR A 141 -3.90 -1.77 16.31
CA THR A 141 -5.10 -2.59 16.10
C THR A 141 -6.21 -1.74 15.47
N THR A 142 -7.11 -2.40 14.76
CA THR A 142 -8.31 -1.77 14.21
C THR A 142 -9.50 -2.11 15.10
N VAL A 143 -10.25 -1.08 15.51
CA VAL A 143 -11.40 -1.24 16.40
C VAL A 143 -12.66 -0.62 15.80
N GLN A 144 -13.79 -1.23 16.10
CA GLN A 144 -15.11 -0.70 15.80
C GLN A 144 -15.84 -0.33 17.10
N PHE A 145 -16.42 0.86 17.16
CA PHE A 145 -17.24 1.31 18.28
C PHE A 145 -18.55 0.51 18.34
N LYS A 146 -18.79 -0.17 19.47
CA LYS A 146 -20.09 -0.75 19.82
C LYS A 146 -21.03 0.33 20.40
N VAL A 147 -20.46 1.26 21.15
CA VAL A 147 -21.15 2.42 21.76
C VAL A 147 -20.33 3.68 21.48
N GLY A 148 -20.99 4.75 21.06
CA GLY A 148 -20.39 6.06 20.79
C GLY A 148 -20.27 6.94 22.04
N TYR A 149 -20.22 8.26 21.84
CA TYR A 149 -20.20 9.23 22.95
C TYR A 149 -21.49 9.16 23.79
N PRO A 150 -21.43 9.34 25.13
CA PRO A 150 -20.23 9.63 25.94
C PRO A 150 -19.47 8.40 26.46
N ASP A 151 -20.05 7.20 26.38
CA ASP A 151 -19.57 6.05 27.16
C ASP A 151 -18.41 5.28 26.52
N PHE A 152 -18.35 5.24 25.18
CA PHE A 152 -17.35 4.53 24.38
C PHE A 152 -17.08 3.07 24.76
N SER A 153 -17.46 2.16 23.88
CA SER A 153 -16.97 0.77 23.93
C SER A 153 -16.62 0.28 22.54
N VAL A 154 -15.63 -0.61 22.45
CA VAL A 154 -15.10 -1.08 21.18
C VAL A 154 -14.99 -2.61 21.11
N LYS A 155 -14.96 -3.14 19.89
CA LYS A 155 -14.40 -4.47 19.59
C LYS A 155 -13.24 -4.32 18.63
N GLU A 156 -12.23 -5.18 18.80
CA GLU A 156 -11.23 -5.41 17.76
C GLU A 156 -11.90 -6.07 16.55
N ILE A 157 -11.56 -5.61 15.35
CA ILE A 157 -12.00 -6.17 14.09
C ILE A 157 -10.80 -6.41 13.16
N GLN A 158 -10.94 -7.35 12.23
CA GLN A 158 -9.95 -7.59 11.19
C GLN A 158 -10.14 -6.61 10.04
N ARG A 159 -9.05 -6.31 9.33
CA ARG A 159 -9.07 -5.44 8.15
C ARG A 159 -9.98 -5.97 7.03
N SER A 160 -10.18 -7.28 6.93
CA SER A 160 -11.11 -7.90 5.98
C SER A 160 -12.59 -7.61 6.27
N GLU A 161 -12.92 -7.17 7.48
CA GLU A 161 -14.29 -6.80 7.86
C GLU A 161 -14.65 -5.36 7.46
N ILE A 162 -13.68 -4.58 6.95
CA ILE A 162 -13.86 -3.17 6.64
C ILE A 162 -14.36 -3.03 5.19
N PRO A 163 -15.53 -2.39 4.95
CA PRO A 163 -16.12 -2.33 3.62
C PRO A 163 -15.45 -1.30 2.70
N THR A 164 -14.58 -0.45 3.24
CA THR A 164 -13.94 0.65 2.52
C THR A 164 -12.42 0.51 2.53
N TYR A 165 -11.76 1.29 1.68
CA TYR A 165 -10.30 1.30 1.63
C TYR A 165 -9.71 1.77 2.97
N TRP A 166 -8.83 0.96 3.54
CA TRP A 166 -8.26 1.19 4.87
C TRP A 166 -6.74 1.39 4.87
N GLY A 167 -6.19 1.89 3.76
CA GLY A 167 -4.74 2.00 3.55
C GLY A 167 -4.15 0.79 2.86
N TYR A 168 -2.82 0.77 2.72
CA TYR A 168 -2.04 -0.33 2.15
C TYR A 168 -1.14 -0.98 3.21
N SER A 169 -0.75 -2.23 3.00
CA SER A 169 0.33 -2.86 3.76
C SER A 169 1.66 -2.69 3.03
N VAL A 170 2.77 -2.67 3.74
CA VAL A 170 4.12 -2.69 3.15
C VAL A 170 4.83 -3.96 3.61
N LYS A 171 5.29 -4.79 2.67
CA LYS A 171 5.94 -6.08 2.96
C LYS A 171 7.25 -6.22 2.21
N GLU A 172 8.31 -6.55 2.94
CA GLU A 172 9.61 -6.82 2.35
C GLU A 172 9.69 -8.27 1.87
N ARG A 173 10.48 -8.51 0.81
CA ARG A 173 10.71 -9.82 0.20
C ARG A 173 12.19 -9.98 -0.16
N SER A 174 12.74 -11.16 0.10
CA SER A 174 14.16 -11.46 -0.13
C SER A 174 14.57 -11.46 -1.59
N ASN A 175 13.63 -11.72 -2.52
CA ASN A 175 13.83 -11.55 -3.95
C ASN A 175 12.48 -11.64 -4.68
N LEU A 176 12.47 -11.19 -5.94
CA LEU A 176 11.27 -11.20 -6.77
C LEU A 176 10.81 -12.63 -7.12
N PHE A 177 11.74 -13.56 -7.34
CA PHE A 177 11.41 -14.93 -7.74
C PHE A 177 10.59 -15.65 -6.68
N SER A 178 11.02 -15.64 -5.41
CA SER A 178 10.27 -16.23 -4.27
C SER A 178 8.89 -15.58 -4.11
N LEU A 179 8.79 -14.25 -4.22
CA LEU A 179 7.51 -13.56 -4.17
C LEU A 179 6.55 -14.08 -5.25
N MET A 180 7.03 -14.25 -6.48
CA MET A 180 6.22 -14.73 -7.60
C MET A 180 5.85 -16.20 -7.46
N THR A 181 6.76 -17.06 -6.98
CA THR A 181 6.49 -18.49 -6.76
C THR A 181 5.46 -18.71 -5.65
N GLU A 182 5.48 -17.90 -4.59
CA GLU A 182 4.53 -17.97 -3.47
C GLU A 182 3.18 -17.31 -3.77
N TRP A 183 3.09 -16.49 -4.82
CA TRP A 183 1.90 -15.72 -5.12
C TRP A 183 0.76 -16.59 -5.67
N LYS A 184 -0.31 -16.70 -4.88
CA LYS A 184 -1.52 -17.43 -5.24
C LYS A 184 -2.53 -16.51 -5.92
N GLY A 185 -2.22 -16.10 -7.14
CA GLY A 185 -3.10 -15.23 -7.92
C GLY A 185 -2.55 -14.90 -9.31
N ASN A 186 -3.17 -13.89 -9.93
CA ASN A 186 -2.73 -13.41 -11.22
C ASN A 186 -1.45 -12.57 -11.07
N THR A 187 -0.55 -12.66 -12.04
CA THR A 187 0.66 -11.84 -12.08
C THR A 187 0.75 -11.09 -13.40
N ILE A 188 0.91 -9.77 -13.32
CA ILE A 188 1.13 -8.89 -14.48
C ILE A 188 2.51 -8.24 -14.31
N ILE A 189 3.39 -8.48 -15.28
CA ILE A 189 4.70 -7.84 -15.37
C ILE A 189 4.56 -6.62 -16.27
N THR A 190 4.88 -5.43 -15.75
CA THR A 190 4.90 -4.21 -16.56
C THR A 190 6.20 -4.17 -17.36
N SER A 191 6.13 -4.18 -18.69
CA SER A 191 7.31 -4.25 -19.56
C SER A 191 7.05 -3.60 -20.91
N ARG A 192 8.01 -2.81 -21.40
CA ARG A 192 8.01 -2.23 -22.76
C ARG A 192 7.93 -3.31 -23.85
N LYS A 193 8.54 -4.47 -23.59
CA LYS A 193 8.53 -5.64 -24.50
C LYS A 193 7.25 -6.49 -24.38
N GLY A 194 6.33 -6.11 -23.49
CA GLY A 194 5.06 -6.79 -23.29
C GLY A 194 4.05 -6.50 -24.40
N LYS A 195 2.96 -7.28 -24.45
CA LYS A 195 1.83 -6.97 -25.33
C LYS A 195 1.11 -5.72 -24.83
N THR A 196 0.56 -4.91 -25.72
CA THR A 196 -0.23 -3.73 -25.32
C THR A 196 -1.34 -4.10 -24.34
N ALA A 197 -1.45 -3.34 -23.25
CA ALA A 197 -2.46 -3.52 -22.22
C ALA A 197 -3.82 -2.99 -22.70
N THR A 198 -4.56 -3.83 -23.45
CA THR A 198 -5.92 -3.48 -23.91
C THR A 198 -6.98 -3.84 -22.86
N LYS A 199 -8.20 -3.30 -23.04
CA LYS A 199 -9.36 -3.64 -22.20
C LYS A 199 -9.63 -5.15 -22.20
N GLU A 200 -9.47 -5.82 -23.34
CA GLU A 200 -9.70 -7.26 -23.50
C GLU A 200 -8.67 -8.06 -22.70
N GLN A 201 -7.39 -7.69 -22.78
CA GLN A 201 -6.33 -8.33 -22.00
C GLN A 201 -6.59 -8.16 -20.49
N LEU A 202 -6.95 -6.94 -20.07
CA LEU A 202 -7.14 -6.61 -18.67
C LEU A 202 -8.45 -7.17 -18.08
N SER A 203 -9.48 -7.39 -18.90
CA SER A 203 -10.76 -7.94 -18.46
C SER A 203 -10.64 -9.30 -17.76
N LYS A 204 -9.64 -10.11 -18.15
CA LYS A 204 -9.35 -11.42 -17.54
C LYS A 204 -8.88 -11.32 -16.09
N TYR A 205 -8.30 -10.18 -15.71
CA TYR A 205 -7.77 -9.94 -14.38
C TYR A 205 -8.77 -9.17 -13.53
N ILE A 206 -9.44 -8.18 -14.11
CA ILE A 206 -10.37 -7.27 -13.42
C ILE A 206 -11.64 -7.98 -12.96
N LYS A 207 -12.17 -8.95 -13.72
CA LYS A 207 -13.44 -9.63 -13.45
C LYS A 207 -13.38 -10.69 -12.35
N THR A 208 -12.19 -11.03 -11.87
CA THR A 208 -12.01 -12.14 -10.94
C THR A 208 -11.87 -11.67 -9.50
N ASN A 209 -12.36 -12.46 -8.55
CA ASN A 209 -12.01 -12.30 -7.13
C ASN A 209 -10.57 -12.76 -6.81
N ILE A 210 -9.80 -13.14 -7.84
CA ILE A 210 -8.43 -13.60 -7.71
C ILE A 210 -7.52 -12.39 -7.50
N PRO A 211 -6.67 -12.38 -6.45
CA PRO A 211 -5.75 -11.28 -6.22
C PRO A 211 -4.77 -11.15 -7.37
N THR A 212 -4.46 -9.90 -7.75
CA THR A 212 -3.56 -9.60 -8.87
C THR A 212 -2.35 -8.83 -8.38
N LEU A 213 -1.16 -9.30 -8.75
CA LEU A 213 0.13 -8.67 -8.47
C LEU A 213 0.65 -7.96 -9.72
N LEU A 214 0.88 -6.66 -9.62
CA LEU A 214 1.55 -5.85 -10.63
C LEU A 214 3.04 -5.74 -10.28
N ILE A 215 3.93 -6.11 -11.18
CA ILE A 215 5.37 -6.14 -10.93
C ILE A 215 6.05 -5.09 -11.80
N PHE A 216 6.77 -4.18 -11.14
CA PHE A 216 7.54 -3.12 -11.77
C PHE A 216 9.04 -3.41 -11.64
N GLY A 217 9.81 -2.97 -12.64
CA GLY A 217 11.28 -3.05 -12.63
C GLY A 217 11.91 -1.89 -11.86
N SER A 218 13.24 -1.84 -11.87
CA SER A 218 14.02 -0.74 -11.31
C SER A 218 14.27 0.34 -12.36
N PRO A 219 14.78 1.52 -11.96
CA PRO A 219 15.20 2.53 -12.92
C PRO A 219 16.20 2.00 -13.96
N GLU A 220 17.09 1.10 -13.55
CA GLU A 220 18.14 0.55 -14.40
C GLU A 220 17.76 -0.75 -15.14
N LYS A 221 16.89 -1.58 -14.54
CA LYS A 221 16.62 -2.94 -15.04
C LYS A 221 15.14 -3.24 -15.20
N GLY A 222 14.81 -3.83 -16.34
CA GLY A 222 13.48 -4.40 -16.55
C GLY A 222 13.26 -5.66 -15.71
N VAL A 223 12.00 -5.99 -15.41
CA VAL A 223 11.65 -7.19 -14.61
C VAL A 223 12.25 -8.49 -15.17
N HIS A 224 12.33 -8.62 -16.50
CA HIS A 224 12.92 -9.79 -17.14
C HIS A 224 14.42 -9.94 -16.86
N GLU A 225 15.14 -8.83 -16.78
CA GLU A 225 16.58 -8.80 -16.46
C GLU A 225 16.81 -9.13 -14.99
N ILE A 226 15.97 -8.58 -14.10
CA ILE A 226 15.98 -8.88 -12.66
C ILE A 226 15.81 -10.37 -12.39
N LEU A 227 14.94 -11.03 -13.15
CA LEU A 227 14.69 -12.47 -13.01
C LEU A 227 15.76 -13.36 -13.66
N GLY A 228 16.66 -12.81 -14.48
CA GLY A 228 17.79 -13.55 -15.06
C GLY A 228 17.38 -14.85 -15.79
N GLY A 229 16.26 -14.84 -16.52
CA GLY A 229 15.75 -16.02 -17.23
C GLY A 229 14.91 -17.01 -16.41
N LYS A 230 14.78 -16.82 -15.09
CA LYS A 230 13.96 -17.66 -14.20
C LYS A 230 12.45 -17.54 -14.44
N LEU A 231 12.02 -16.58 -15.27
CA LEU A 231 10.61 -16.33 -15.57
C LEU A 231 9.90 -17.55 -16.18
N LYS A 232 10.60 -18.41 -16.92
CA LYS A 232 10.04 -19.64 -17.50
C LYS A 232 9.47 -20.60 -16.44
N ASN A 233 9.94 -20.48 -15.19
CA ASN A 233 9.53 -21.32 -14.08
C ASN A 233 8.30 -20.77 -13.35
N ILE A 234 7.74 -19.64 -13.81
CA ILE A 234 6.65 -18.93 -13.14
C ILE A 234 5.38 -19.04 -13.98
N GLN A 235 4.42 -19.82 -13.48
CA GLN A 235 3.11 -19.98 -14.12
C GLN A 235 2.28 -18.70 -13.95
N ASN A 236 1.35 -18.44 -14.88
CA ASN A 236 0.36 -17.35 -14.81
C ASN A 236 0.90 -15.91 -14.74
N ALA A 237 2.15 -15.68 -15.19
CA ALA A 237 2.69 -14.34 -15.38
C ALA A 237 2.45 -13.84 -16.81
N LYS A 238 1.91 -12.63 -16.94
CA LYS A 238 1.71 -11.96 -18.24
C LYS A 238 2.48 -10.65 -18.31
N SER A 239 3.34 -10.50 -19.32
CA SER A 239 4.01 -9.23 -19.59
C SER A 239 3.12 -8.32 -20.45
N LEU A 240 2.80 -7.14 -19.92
CA LEU A 240 1.99 -6.12 -20.59
C LEU A 240 2.71 -4.77 -20.66
N ASN A 241 2.54 -4.08 -21.78
CA ASN A 241 2.97 -2.70 -21.97
C ASN A 241 1.77 -1.75 -21.77
N PHE A 242 1.84 -0.93 -20.73
CA PHE A 242 0.81 0.07 -20.41
C PHE A 242 1.04 1.43 -21.09
N PHE A 243 2.19 1.64 -21.71
CA PHE A 243 2.58 2.87 -22.38
C PHE A 243 3.04 2.57 -23.82
N PRO A 244 2.15 2.06 -24.68
CA PRO A 244 2.48 1.88 -26.10
C PRO A 244 2.81 3.24 -26.73
N ASN A 245 3.78 3.27 -27.64
CA ASN A 245 4.23 4.49 -28.33
C ASN A 245 4.67 5.62 -27.38
N GLN A 246 5.25 5.28 -26.22
CA GLN A 246 5.86 6.27 -25.34
C GLN A 246 6.86 7.15 -26.13
N ALA A 247 6.78 8.47 -25.95
CA ALA A 247 7.64 9.43 -26.63
C ALA A 247 8.92 9.76 -25.84
N THR A 248 9.06 9.19 -24.64
CA THR A 248 10.29 9.23 -23.85
C THR A 248 11.01 7.89 -23.97
N GLU A 249 12.34 7.88 -23.86
CA GLU A 249 13.11 6.64 -23.85
C GLU A 249 12.74 5.74 -22.66
N THR A 250 12.52 6.38 -21.50
CA THR A 250 12.16 5.72 -20.24
C THR A 250 10.86 6.31 -19.67
N VAL A 251 10.06 5.46 -19.03
CA VAL A 251 8.98 5.88 -18.13
C VAL A 251 9.48 5.60 -16.72
N ARG A 252 9.56 6.64 -15.87
CA ARG A 252 10.03 6.49 -14.49
C ARG A 252 9.05 5.64 -13.68
N LEU A 253 9.52 5.08 -12.57
CA LEU A 253 8.72 4.14 -11.77
C LEU A 253 7.41 4.76 -11.25
N GLU A 254 7.46 5.99 -10.74
CA GLU A 254 6.32 6.74 -10.23
C GLU A 254 5.30 7.11 -11.32
N GLU A 255 5.79 7.42 -12.52
CA GLU A 255 4.96 7.62 -13.72
C GLU A 255 4.31 6.30 -14.15
N ALA A 256 5.10 5.23 -14.19
CA ALA A 256 4.66 3.90 -14.58
C ALA A 256 3.57 3.36 -13.65
N ILE A 257 3.74 3.52 -12.33
CA ILE A 257 2.75 3.11 -11.34
C ILE A 257 1.48 3.92 -11.49
N LEU A 258 1.58 5.25 -11.57
CA LEU A 258 0.40 6.10 -11.69
C LEU A 258 -0.39 5.78 -12.96
N GLY A 259 0.26 5.73 -14.12
CA GLY A 259 -0.40 5.48 -15.40
C GLY A 259 -0.94 4.04 -15.51
N THR A 260 -0.19 3.04 -15.07
CA THR A 260 -0.65 1.63 -15.05
C THR A 260 -1.93 1.49 -14.22
N LEU A 261 -1.94 2.06 -13.01
CA LEU A 261 -3.09 1.98 -12.13
C LEU A 261 -4.28 2.80 -12.65
N ALA A 262 -4.03 3.95 -13.28
CA ALA A 262 -5.07 4.74 -13.94
C ALA A 262 -5.75 3.97 -15.09
N ILE A 263 -4.96 3.31 -15.95
CA ILE A 263 -5.48 2.49 -17.07
C ILE A 263 -6.32 1.33 -16.54
N ILE A 264 -5.82 0.60 -15.54
CA ILE A 264 -6.57 -0.51 -14.91
C ILE A 264 -7.87 0.00 -14.30
N ASN A 265 -7.83 1.13 -13.59
CA ASN A 265 -9.00 1.74 -12.98
C ASN A 265 -10.04 2.16 -14.03
N ALA A 266 -9.62 2.80 -15.13
CA ALA A 266 -10.51 3.22 -16.22
C ALA A 266 -11.25 2.02 -16.83
N TYR A 267 -10.56 0.90 -17.06
CA TYR A 267 -11.18 -0.31 -17.58
C TYR A 267 -12.03 -1.08 -16.57
N SER A 268 -11.84 -0.82 -15.27
CA SER A 268 -12.69 -1.37 -14.21
C SER A 268 -14.01 -0.60 -14.06
N ILE A 269 -14.04 0.71 -14.32
CA ILE A 269 -15.25 1.54 -14.16
C ILE A 269 -16.26 1.28 -15.29
N GLY A 270 -15.79 1.12 -16.52
CA GLY A 270 -16.63 0.88 -17.71
C GLY A 270 -17.37 -0.47 -17.74
N GLN A 271 -17.43 -1.19 -16.62
CA GLN A 271 -18.14 -2.47 -16.44
C GLN A 271 -19.29 -2.36 -15.43
N ASN A 272 -19.27 -1.37 -14.51
CA ASN A 272 -20.35 -1.20 -13.53
C ASN A 272 -21.61 -0.54 -14.13
N ILE A 273 -21.49 0.09 -15.30
CA ILE A 273 -22.61 0.75 -15.99
C ILE A 273 -23.46 -0.26 -16.80
N GLY A 274 -22.93 -1.44 -17.10
CA GLY A 274 -23.62 -2.46 -17.91
C GLY A 274 -24.49 -3.47 -17.14
N ASN A 275 -24.52 -3.40 -15.80
CA ASN A 275 -25.26 -4.35 -14.95
C ASN A 275 -26.49 -3.73 -14.24
N ASN A 276 -26.88 -2.51 -14.62
CA ASN A 276 -28.08 -1.83 -14.11
C ASN A 276 -29.15 -1.66 -15.23
N GLY A 277 -29.25 -2.64 -16.13
CA GLY A 277 -30.28 -2.72 -17.16
C GLY A 277 -31.21 -3.89 -16.90
#